data_AF-A0A8T3VMP6-F1
#
_entry.id   AF-A0A8T3VMP6-F1
#
_cell.length_a   1.000
_cell.length_b   1.000
_cell.length_c   1.000
_cell.angle_alpha   90.00
_cell.angle_beta   90.00
_cell.angle_gamma   90.00
#
_symmetry.space_group_name_H-M   'P 1'
#
loop_
_entity.id
_entity.type
_entity.pdbx_description
1 polymer ?
#
loop_
_entity_poly.entity_id
_entity_poly.type
_entity_poly.pdbx_seq_one_letter_code
_entity_poly.pdbx_strand_id
1 'polypeptide(L)' 'MDFYKQELPRFMILSRNILKYLKEGKTLEEACAKAGVVQNELNIWKLWADKGLQPYADFFREIQNYR' A
#
# COMPACT_ATOMS: atom_id res chain seq x y z
N MET A 1 10.82 18.87 -0.38
CA MET A 1 10.87 17.40 -0.21
C MET A 1 9.69 17.01 0.70
N ASP A 2 8.48 17.50 0.38
CA ASP A 2 7.39 17.69 1.36
C ASP A 2 6.12 16.89 1.04
N PHE A 3 6.01 16.38 -0.19
CA PHE A 3 4.88 15.56 -0.62
C PHE A 3 4.78 14.24 0.16
N TYR A 4 5.93 13.63 0.48
CA TYR A 4 6.02 12.38 1.25
C TYR A 4 5.40 12.49 2.65
N LYS A 5 5.58 13.62 3.35
CA LYS A 5 5.05 13.79 4.71
C LYS A 5 3.54 14.01 4.73
N GLN A 6 2.98 14.59 3.66
CA GLN A 6 1.54 14.81 3.54
C GLN A 6 0.79 13.50 3.25
N GLU A 7 1.40 12.61 2.46
CA GLU A 7 0.77 11.34 2.07
C GLU A 7 0.94 10.22 3.10
N LEU A 8 1.91 10.33 4.02
CA LEU A 8 2.21 9.27 4.99
C LEU A 8 1.00 8.86 5.87
N PRO A 9 0.23 9.80 6.46
CA PRO A 9 -0.92 9.44 7.29
C PRO A 9 -1.99 8.69 6.49
N ARG A 10 -2.24 9.13 5.25
CA ARG A 10 -3.20 8.49 4.34
C ARG A 10 -2.71 7.10 3.93
N PHE A 11 -1.45 6.96 3.56
CA PHE A 11 -0.83 5.66 3.28
C PHE A 11 -0.99 4.69 4.45
N MET A 12 -0.71 5.10 5.69
CA MET A 12 -0.77 4.22 6.86
C MET A 12 -2.19 3.66 7.11
N ILE A 13 -3.24 4.43 6.83
CA ILE A 13 -4.62 3.98 6.95
C ILE A 13 -4.95 3.00 5.82
N LEU A 14 -4.64 3.38 4.59
CA LEU A 14 -5.01 2.62 3.40
C LEU A 14 -4.26 1.29 3.31
N SER A 15 -2.95 1.28 3.58
CA SER A 15 -2.13 0.06 3.61
C SER A 15 -2.63 -0.95 4.66
N ARG A 16 -2.99 -0.50 5.86
CA ARG A 16 -3.60 -1.35 6.90
C ARG A 16 -4.92 -1.98 6.44
N ASN A 17 -5.77 -1.19 5.78
CA ASN A 17 -7.04 -1.69 5.22
C ASN A 17 -6.79 -2.74 4.13
N ILE A 18 -5.83 -2.49 3.22
CA ILE A 18 -5.44 -3.47 2.20
C ILE A 18 -4.98 -4.77 2.85
N LEU A 19 -4.07 -4.71 3.82
CA LEU A 19 -3.56 -5.89 4.52
C LEU A 19 -4.67 -6.64 5.27
N LYS A 20 -5.64 -5.92 5.86
CA LYS A 20 -6.82 -6.54 6.47
C LYS A 20 -7.62 -7.33 5.44
N TYR A 21 -7.92 -6.75 4.27
CA TYR A 21 -8.68 -7.45 3.24
C TYR A 21 -7.91 -8.64 2.65
N LEU A 22 -6.60 -8.53 2.49
CA LEU A 22 -5.75 -9.67 2.10
C LEU A 22 -5.83 -10.81 3.12
N LYS A 23 -5.80 -10.49 4.43
CA LYS A 23 -5.99 -11.47 5.52
C LYS A 23 -7.38 -12.13 5.49
N GLU A 24 -8.40 -11.43 4.99
CA GLU A 24 -9.74 -11.97 4.76
C GLU A 24 -9.83 -12.86 3.49
N GLY A 25 -8.72 -13.10 2.80
CA GLY A 25 -8.64 -13.95 1.60
C GLY A 25 -9.01 -13.22 0.31
N LYS A 26 -9.06 -11.89 0.32
CA LYS A 26 -9.26 -11.09 -0.90
C LYS A 26 -8.01 -11.02 -1.74
N THR A 27 -8.18 -10.89 -3.05
CA THR A 27 -7.08 -10.58 -3.94
C THR A 27 -6.55 -9.16 -3.69
N LEU A 28 -5.32 -8.87 -4.10
CA LEU A 28 -4.75 -7.52 -4.00
C LEU A 28 -5.59 -6.48 -4.72
N GLU A 29 -6.16 -6.83 -5.87
CA GLU A 29 -7.02 -5.93 -6.65
C GLU A 29 -8.30 -5.58 -5.89
N GLU A 30 -9.00 -6.59 -5.34
CA GLU A 30 -10.19 -6.37 -4.51
C GLU A 30 -9.86 -5.58 -3.24
N ALA A 31 -8.73 -5.87 -2.59
CA ALA A 31 -8.30 -5.20 -1.38
C ALA A 31 -8.01 -3.71 -1.64
N CYS A 32 -7.32 -3.39 -2.74
CA CYS A 32 -7.08 -2.02 -3.17
C CYS A 32 -8.39 -1.29 -3.51
N ALA A 33 -9.28 -1.93 -4.28
CA ALA A 33 -10.59 -1.36 -4.61
C ALA A 33 -11.42 -1.04 -3.36
N LYS A 34 -11.48 -1.97 -2.40
CA LYS A 34 -12.18 -1.77 -1.13
C LYS A 34 -11.55 -0.68 -0.25
N ALA A 35 -10.23 -0.59 -0.25
CA ALA A 35 -9.52 0.46 0.47
C ALA A 35 -9.65 1.85 -0.20
N GLY A 36 -10.15 1.93 -1.44
CA GLY A 36 -10.20 3.17 -2.21
C GLY A 36 -8.85 3.57 -2.79
N VAL A 37 -7.95 2.60 -3.00
CA VAL A 37 -6.65 2.79 -3.62
C VAL A 37 -6.74 2.46 -5.10
N VAL A 38 -6.57 3.48 -5.93
CA VAL A 38 -6.53 3.33 -7.38
C VAL A 38 -5.16 2.84 -7.85
N GLN A 39 -5.10 2.23 -9.03
CA GLN A 39 -3.86 1.65 -9.56
C GLN A 39 -2.70 2.66 -9.67
N ASN A 40 -3.00 3.92 -10.02
CA ASN A 40 -1.98 4.96 -10.10
C ASN A 40 -1.33 5.25 -8.74
N GLU A 41 -2.11 5.24 -7.66
CA GLU A 41 -1.62 5.45 -6.31
C GLU A 41 -0.73 4.28 -5.86
N LEU A 42 -1.15 3.04 -6.15
CA LEU A 42 -0.35 1.85 -5.87
C LEU A 42 0.99 1.87 -6.63
N ASN A 43 1.01 2.37 -7.87
CA ASN A 43 2.23 2.54 -8.66
C ASN A 43 3.18 3.57 -8.03
N ILE A 44 2.66 4.67 -7.50
CA ILE A 44 3.46 5.67 -6.78
C ILE A 44 4.08 5.06 -5.52
N TRP A 45 3.29 4.32 -4.73
CA TRP A 45 3.79 3.63 -3.55
C TRP A 45 4.87 2.60 -3.90
N LYS A 46 4.71 1.87 -5.01
CA LYS A 46 5.72 0.96 -5.52
C LYS A 46 7.01 1.69 -5.88
N LEU A 47 6.91 2.83 -6.55
CA LEU A 47 8.07 3.65 -6.90
C LEU A 47 8.81 4.16 -5.66
N TRP A 48 8.10 4.46 -4.58
CA TRP A 48 8.72 4.80 -3.29
C TRP A 48 9.34 3.59 -2.59
N ALA A 49 8.68 2.44 -2.62
CA ALA A 49 9.21 1.19 -2.11
C ALA A 49 10.51 0.78 -2.84
N ASP A 50 10.56 0.90 -4.17
CA ASP A 50 11.73 0.62 -5.00
C ASP A 50 12.91 1.57 -4.70
N LYS A 51 12.62 2.78 -4.20
CA LYS A 51 13.61 3.74 -3.68
C LYS A 51 14.04 3.46 -2.24
N GLY A 52 13.51 2.41 -1.60
CA GLY A 52 13.80 2.04 -0.21
C GLY A 52 13.12 2.95 0.82
N LEU A 53 12.10 3.72 0.43
CA LEU A 53 11.37 4.58 1.37
C LEU A 53 10.45 3.73 2.24
N GLN A 54 10.83 3.60 3.50
CA GLN A 54 9.90 3.13 4.53
C GLN A 54 8.81 4.17 4.74
N PRO A 55 7.54 3.80 5.01
CA PRO A 55 7.01 2.44 5.24
C PRO A 55 6.55 1.67 3.97
N TYR A 56 6.71 2.25 2.78
CA TYR A 56 6.22 1.63 1.54
C TYR A 56 6.91 0.30 1.23
N ALA A 57 8.23 0.23 1.45
CA ALA A 57 9.00 -1.00 1.25
C ALA A 57 8.50 -2.17 2.13
N ASP A 58 8.22 -1.91 3.40
CA ASP A 58 7.69 -2.93 4.32
C ASP A 58 6.30 -3.40 3.90
N PHE A 59 5.42 -2.50 3.45
CA PHE A 59 4.10 -2.88 2.92
C PHE A 59 4.21 -3.83 1.72
N PHE A 60 5.08 -3.53 0.75
CA PHE A 60 5.24 -4.41 -0.42
C PHE A 60 5.89 -5.75 -0.08
N ARG A 61 6.70 -5.83 0.98
CA ARG A 61 7.19 -7.10 1.52
C ARG A 61 6.07 -7.89 2.19
N GLU A 62 5.18 -7.23 2.93
CA GLU A 62 4.08 -7.91 3.62
C GLU A 62 3.06 -8.48 2.63
N ILE A 63 2.68 -7.76 1.57
CA ILE A 63 1.74 -8.28 0.56
C ILE A 63 2.27 -9.50 -0.21
N GLN A 64 3.60 -9.69 -0.31
CA GLN A 64 4.19 -10.88 -0.94
C GLN A 64 3.87 -12.16 -0.14
N ASN A 65 3.61 -12.06 1.16
CA ASN A 65 3.20 -13.20 1.98
C ASN A 65 1.74 -13.63 1.75
N TYR A 66 0.96 -12.83 1.03
CA TYR A 66 -0.45 -13.09 0.71
C TYR A 66 -0.68 -13.45 -0.77
N ARG A 67 0.39 -13.64 -1.55
CA ARG A 67 0.35 -14.04 -2.96
C ARG A 67 0.42 -15.55 -3.15
#